data_AF-J2LB56-F1
#
_entry.id   AF-J2LB56-F1
#
_cell.length_a   1.000
_cell.length_b   1.000
_cell.length_c   1.000
_cell.angle_alpha   90.00
_cell.angle_beta   90.00
_cell.angle_gamma   90.00
#
_symmetry.space_group_name_H-M   'P 1'
#
loop_
_entity.id
_entity.type
_entity.pdbx_description
1 polymer ?
#
loop_
_entity_poly.entity_id
_entity_poly.type
_entity_poly.pdbx_seq_one_letter_code
_entity_poly.pdbx_strand_id
1 'polypeptide(L)' 'GSPAADVCRTYLLLRRALPSIAEAYVVTYAKAGRISSEQVFAWLPVIAAARLAEDVPEEKEDLLHLAALAPAKP' A
#
# COMPACT_ATOMS: atom_id res chain seq x y z
N GLY A 1 1.64 11.46 -9.71
CA GLY A 1 1.31 10.07 -9.33
C GLY A 1 -0.18 9.88 -9.33
N SER A 2 -0.65 8.64 -9.28
CA SER A 2 -2.03 8.34 -8.88
C SER A 2 -2.15 8.59 -7.38
N PRO A 3 -3.07 9.45 -6.88
CA PRO A 3 -3.21 9.69 -5.45
C PRO A 3 -3.42 8.42 -4.64
N ALA A 4 -4.16 7.44 -5.19
CA ALA A 4 -4.38 6.16 -4.55
C ALA A 4 -3.09 5.32 -4.41
N ALA A 5 -2.20 5.39 -5.41
CA ALA A 5 -0.90 4.72 -5.37
C ALA A 5 0.03 5.36 -4.32
N ASP A 6 0.04 6.69 -4.23
CA ASP A 6 0.87 7.45 -3.29
C ASP A 6 0.44 7.17 -1.83
N VAL A 7 -0.87 7.09 -1.57
CA VAL A 7 -1.43 6.70 -0.27
C VAL A 7 -1.13 5.24 0.05
N CYS A 8 -1.24 4.34 -0.94
CA CYS A 8 -0.92 2.93 -0.75
C CYS A 8 0.55 2.73 -0.36
N ARG A 9 1.47 3.46 -0.99
CA ARG A 9 2.89 3.46 -0.61
C ARG A 9 3.10 3.94 0.83
N THR A 10 2.41 5.01 1.22
CA THR A 10 2.51 5.52 2.60
C THR A 10 1.95 4.51 3.61
N TYR A 11 0.83 3.87 3.32
CA TYR A 11 0.28 2.77 4.11
C TYR A 11 1.29 1.62 4.27
N LEU A 12 1.94 1.20 3.17
CA LEU A 12 2.92 0.11 3.17
C LEU A 12 4.09 0.40 4.13
N LEU A 13 4.56 1.64 4.16
CA LEU A 13 5.62 2.10 5.08
C LEU A 13 5.11 2.19 6.52
N LEU A 14 3.92 2.76 6.72
CA LEU A 14 3.32 2.91 8.05
C LEU A 14 3.00 1.58 8.71
N ARG A 15 2.52 0.57 7.99
CA ARG A 15 2.20 -0.72 8.64
C ARG A 15 3.42 -1.39 9.26
N ARG A 16 4.63 -1.07 8.78
CA ARG A 16 5.89 -1.56 9.33
C ARG A 16 6.37 -0.70 10.50
N ALA A 17 6.34 0.62 10.36
CA ALA A 17 6.87 1.53 11.37
C ALA A 17 5.89 1.80 12.54
N LEU A 18 4.60 1.96 12.22
CA LEU A 18 3.53 2.36 13.13
C LEU A 18 2.21 1.63 12.77
N PRO A 19 2.14 0.29 12.95
CA PRO A 19 1.01 -0.53 12.50
C PRO A 19 -0.34 -0.08 13.06
N SER A 20 -0.37 0.46 14.28
CA SER A 20 -1.60 0.90 14.95
C SER A 20 -2.32 2.06 14.26
N ILE A 21 -1.64 2.81 13.38
CA ILE A 21 -2.23 3.96 12.68
C ILE A 21 -2.35 3.76 11.17
N ALA A 22 -1.76 2.71 10.60
CA ALA A 22 -1.62 2.57 9.14
C ALA A 22 -2.98 2.53 8.43
N GLU A 23 -3.93 1.75 8.93
CA GLU A 23 -5.27 1.67 8.36
C GLU A 23 -6.08 2.94 8.60
N ALA A 24 -5.97 3.52 9.81
CA ALA A 24 -6.63 4.78 10.15
C ALA A 24 -6.16 5.94 9.25
N TYR A 25 -4.88 5.95 8.85
CA TYR A 25 -4.33 6.89 7.88
C TYR A 25 -5.04 6.78 6.53
N VAL A 26 -5.18 5.55 5.98
CA VAL A 26 -5.88 5.34 4.71
C VAL A 26 -7.32 5.80 4.78
N VAL A 27 -8.05 5.40 5.82
CA VAL A 27 -9.45 5.78 6.02
C VAL A 27 -9.61 7.29 6.15
N THR A 28 -8.74 7.96 6.91
CA THR A 28 -8.79 9.42 7.10
C THR A 28 -8.47 10.16 5.82
N TYR A 29 -7.44 9.74 5.08
CA TYR A 29 -7.09 10.33 3.81
C TYR A 29 -8.21 10.14 2.77
N ALA A 30 -8.75 8.92 2.65
CA ALA A 30 -9.85 8.60 1.75
C ALA A 30 -11.09 9.46 2.03
N LYS A 31 -11.45 9.64 3.30
CA LYS A 31 -12.57 10.51 3.72
C LYS A 31 -12.37 11.99 3.36
N ALA A 32 -11.14 12.48 3.44
CA ALA A 32 -10.82 13.86 3.06
C ALA A 32 -10.71 14.06 1.54
N GLY A 33 -10.39 12.99 0.81
CA GLY A 33 -10.25 13.00 -0.64
C GLY A 33 -11.50 12.54 -1.41
N ARG A 34 -11.38 12.48 -2.74
CA ARG A 34 -12.36 11.83 -3.64
C ARG A 34 -11.90 10.43 -4.04
N ILE A 35 -11.26 9.69 -3.13
CA ILE A 35 -10.78 8.32 -3.38
C ILE A 35 -11.29 7.37 -2.29
N SER A 36 -11.62 6.13 -2.63
CA SER A 36 -12.02 5.10 -1.66
C SER A 36 -10.80 4.31 -1.15
N SER A 37 -10.93 3.71 0.04
CA SER A 37 -9.91 2.79 0.54
C SER A 37 -9.70 1.59 -0.39
N GLU A 38 -10.74 1.13 -1.10
CA GLU A 38 -10.59 0.04 -2.08
C GLU A 38 -9.71 0.48 -3.25
N GLN A 39 -9.91 1.72 -3.75
CA GLN A 39 -9.04 2.28 -4.79
C GLN A 39 -7.59 2.37 -4.33
N VAL A 40 -7.34 2.64 -3.05
CA VAL A 40 -5.99 2.64 -2.47
C VAL A 40 -5.42 1.22 -2.41
N PHE A 41 -6.16 0.26 -1.83
CA PHE A 41 -5.67 -1.12 -1.66
C PHE A 41 -5.57 -1.90 -2.96
N ALA A 42 -6.29 -1.47 -4.01
CA ALA A 42 -6.10 -1.98 -5.38
C ALA A 42 -4.65 -1.84 -5.89
N TRP A 43 -3.90 -0.85 -5.40
CA TRP A 43 -2.50 -0.65 -5.74
C TRP A 43 -1.52 -1.53 -4.96
N LEU A 44 -1.98 -2.24 -3.92
CA LEU A 44 -1.11 -2.97 -2.98
C LEU A 44 -0.15 -3.96 -3.67
N PRO A 45 -0.58 -4.77 -4.67
CA PRO A 45 0.34 -5.70 -5.33
C PRO A 45 1.44 -4.98 -6.11
N VAL A 46 1.08 -3.92 -6.85
CA VAL A 46 2.01 -3.14 -7.67
C VAL A 46 3.01 -2.38 -6.79
N ILE A 47 2.52 -1.77 -5.71
CA ILE A 47 3.37 -1.01 -4.77
C ILE A 47 4.26 -1.93 -3.95
N ALA A 48 3.78 -3.13 -3.57
CA ALA A 48 4.61 -4.14 -2.93
C ALA A 48 5.75 -4.61 -3.85
N ALA A 49 5.47 -4.85 -5.14
CA ALA A 49 6.50 -5.19 -6.12
C ALA A 49 7.50 -4.05 -6.33
N ALA A 50 7.03 -2.79 -6.39
CA ALA A 50 7.91 -1.62 -6.50
C ALA A 50 8.81 -1.48 -5.26
N ARG A 51 8.28 -1.70 -4.06
CA ARG A 51 9.05 -1.67 -2.80
C ARG A 51 10.03 -2.82 -2.71
N LEU A 52 9.69 -4.00 -3.23
CA LEU A 52 10.58 -5.15 -3.29
C LEU A 52 11.86 -4.83 -4.09
N ALA A 53 11.76 -4.01 -5.13
CA ALA A 53 12.90 -3.55 -5.93
C ALA A 53 13.84 -2.58 -5.18
N GLU A 54 13.44 -2.06 -4.02
CA GLU A 54 14.30 -1.26 -3.14
C GLU A 54 15.23 -2.13 -2.26
N ASP A 55 15.13 -3.46 -2.37
CA ASP A 55 16.03 -4.46 -1.78
C ASP A 55 16.27 -4.32 -0.27
N VAL A 56 15.17 -4.19 0.49
CA VAL A 56 15.17 -4.23 1.96
C VAL A 56 14.96 -5.68 2.41
N PRO A 57 15.99 -6.41 2.84
CA PRO A 57 15.90 -7.86 3.05
C PRO A 57 14.85 -8.28 4.09
N GLU A 58 14.68 -7.46 5.12
CA GLU A 58 13.73 -7.70 6.21
C GLU A 58 12.26 -7.49 5.80
N GLU A 59 12.00 -6.98 4.59
CA GLU A 59 10.65 -6.81 4.03
C GLU A 59 10.32 -7.88 2.98
N LYS A 60 11.33 -8.61 2.50
CA LYS A 60 11.25 -9.42 1.28
C LYS A 60 10.08 -10.40 1.25
N GLU A 61 9.94 -11.24 2.28
CA GLU A 61 8.94 -12.32 2.30
C GLU A 61 7.51 -11.76 2.28
N ASP A 62 7.26 -10.76 3.11
CA ASP A 62 5.96 -10.11 3.23
C ASP A 62 5.61 -9.31 1.96
N LEU A 63 6.59 -8.64 1.33
CA LEU A 63 6.39 -7.98 0.03
C LEU A 63 6.12 -8.98 -1.10
N LEU A 64 6.78 -10.13 -1.12
CA LEU A 64 6.51 -11.20 -2.08
C LEU A 64 5.07 -11.72 -1.93
N HIS A 65 4.61 -11.93 -0.69
CA HIS A 65 3.24 -12.33 -0.41
C HIS A 65 2.23 -11.29 -0.93
N LEU A 66 2.46 -10.01 -0.64
CA LEU A 66 1.57 -8.93 -1.07
C LEU A 66 1.60 -8.71 -2.59
N ALA A 67 2.76 -8.83 -3.23
CA ALA A 67 2.91 -8.71 -4.68
C ALA A 67 2.22 -9.85 -5.45
N ALA A 68 2.07 -11.02 -4.82
CA ALA A 68 1.37 -12.16 -5.40
C ALA A 68 -0.17 -12.07 -5.30
N LEU A 69 -0.70 -11.09 -4.58
CA LEU A 69 -2.14 -10.83 -4.57
C LEU A 69 -2.61 -10.46 -5.98
N ALA A 70 -3.78 -10.95 -6.38
CA ALA A 70 -4.33 -10.65 -7.71
C ALA A 70 -4.41 -9.12 -7.90
N PRO A 71 -3.83 -8.56 -8.98
CA PRO A 71 -3.94 -7.13 -9.24
C PRO A 71 -5.41 -6.79 -9.41
N ALA A 72 -5.86 -5.70 -8.78
CA ALA A 72 -7.22 -5.23 -8.98
C ALA A 72 -7.45 -5.00 -10.47
N LYS A 73 -8.57 -5.53 -10.98
CA LYS A 73 -8.97 -5.39 -12.37
C LYS A 73 -9.05 -3.89 -12.72
N PRO A 74 -8.45 -3.44 -13.84
CA PRO A 74 -8.50 -2.04 -14.25
C PRO A 74 -9.92 -1.56 -14.54
#